data_AF-A0A7W1YVH9-F1
#
_entry.id   AF-A0A7W1YVH9-F1
#
_cell.length_a   1.000
_cell.length_b   1.000
_cell.length_c   1.000
_cell.angle_alpha   90.00
_cell.angle_beta   90.00
_cell.angle_gamma   90.00
#
_symmetry.space_group_name_H-M   'P 1'
#
loop_
_entity.id
_entity.type
_entity.pdbx_description
1 polymer ?
#
loop_
_entity_poly.entity_id
_entity_poly.type
_entity_poly.pdbx_seq_one_letter_code
_entity_poly.pdbx_strand_id
1 'polypeptide(L)'
;MSETLESLENEGVIVESAFLDKQGDELYLIYYLKAEDISRVYEVFNKSTLAIDHYYKECWKKYCEGREVLEELLDIDRIDNVKIVNDAF
;
A
#
# COMPACT_ATOMS: atom_id res chain seq x y z
N MET A 1 -4.36 5.56 20.92
CA MET A 1 -3.98 5.16 19.56
C MET A 1 -2.62 4.48 19.63
N SER A 2 -2.35 3.42 18.88
CA SER A 2 -0.96 2.97 18.69
C SER A 2 -0.24 3.93 17.75
N GLU A 3 1.07 4.07 17.88
CA GLU A 3 1.90 4.91 17.00
C GLU A 3 1.73 4.54 15.52
N THR A 4 1.51 3.25 15.23
CA THR A 4 1.16 2.76 13.88
C THR A 4 -0.12 3.37 13.35
N LEU A 5 -1.19 3.40 14.14
CA LEU A 5 -2.46 3.97 13.71
C LEU A 5 -2.36 5.48 13.50
N GLU A 6 -1.57 6.17 14.32
CA GLU A 6 -1.28 7.60 14.15
C GLU A 6 -0.51 7.87 12.85
N SER A 7 0.50 7.05 12.54
CA SER A 7 1.24 7.14 11.28
C SER A 7 0.30 7.00 10.06
N LEU A 8 -0.51 5.94 10.03
CA LEU A 8 -1.44 5.67 8.94
C LEU A 8 -2.51 6.76 8.78
N GLU A 9 -3.00 7.31 9.88
CA GLU A 9 -3.94 8.43 9.86
C GLU A 9 -3.30 9.70 9.27
N ASN A 10 -2.06 10.02 9.65
CA ASN A 10 -1.32 11.17 9.12
C ASN A 10 -1.06 11.04 7.61
N GLU A 11 -0.81 9.82 7.14
CA GLU A 11 -0.59 9.51 5.73
C GLU A 11 -1.88 9.57 4.89
N GLY A 12 -3.04 9.43 5.52
CA GLY A 12 -4.34 9.34 4.85
C GLY A 12 -4.65 7.94 4.31
N VAL A 13 -4.10 6.91 4.96
CA VAL A 13 -4.34 5.50 4.60
C VAL A 13 -5.74 5.08 5.05
N ILE A 14 -6.50 4.49 4.13
CA ILE A 14 -7.85 3.95 4.35
C ILE A 14 -7.76 2.45 4.65
N VAL A 15 -6.93 1.73 3.90
CA VAL A 15 -6.68 0.29 4.09
C VAL A 15 -5.20 0.03 3.97
N GLU A 16 -4.63 -0.66 4.95
CA GLU A 16 -3.36 -1.36 4.80
C GLU A 16 -3.59 -2.84 5.09
N SER A 17 -3.09 -3.71 4.21
CA SER A 17 -3.17 -5.16 4.38
C SER A 17 -1.91 -5.80 3.83
N ALA A 18 -1.40 -6.79 4.56
CA ALA A 18 -0.23 -7.56 4.17
C ALA A 18 -0.58 -9.04 4.16
N PHE A 19 -0.19 -9.73 3.10
CA PHE A 19 -0.45 -11.15 2.91
C PHE A 19 0.85 -11.88 2.65
N LEU A 20 1.07 -12.99 3.34
CA LEU A 20 2.15 -13.90 3.02
C LEU A 20 1.64 -14.87 1.95
N ASP A 21 2.24 -14.79 0.77
CA ASP A 21 1.99 -15.70 -0.33
C ASP A 21 3.14 -16.71 -0.45
N LYS A 22 2.79 -17.99 -0.62
CA LYS A 22 3.74 -19.09 -0.68
C LYS A 22 3.59 -19.78 -2.03
N GLN A 23 4.57 -19.60 -2.90
CA GLN A 23 4.56 -20.17 -4.24
C GLN A 23 5.68 -21.21 -4.35
N GLY A 24 5.34 -22.49 -4.15
CA GLY A 24 6.34 -23.56 -4.05
C GLY A 24 7.27 -23.32 -2.86
N ASP A 25 8.57 -23.20 -3.13
CA ASP A 25 9.60 -22.94 -2.12
C ASP A 25 9.87 -21.42 -1.91
N GLU A 26 9.20 -20.56 -2.68
CA GLU A 26 9.36 -19.10 -2.61
C GLU A 26 8.32 -18.45 -1.69
N LEU A 27 8.73 -17.37 -1.03
CA LEU A 27 7.90 -16.59 -0.10
C LEU A 27 7.80 -15.15 -0.57
N TYR A 28 6.58 -14.69 -0.78
CA TYR A 28 6.28 -13.33 -1.17
C TYR A 28 5.45 -12.64 -0.09
N LEU A 29 5.72 -11.35 0.12
CA LEU A 29 4.92 -10.49 0.98
C LEU A 29 4.15 -9.52 0.09
N ILE A 30 2.86 -9.74 -0.06
CA ILE A 30 1.97 -8.91 -0.86
C ILE A 30 1.43 -7.79 0.03
N TYR A 31 1.76 -6.55 -0.29
CA TYR A 31 1.21 -5.36 0.37
C TYR A 31 0.11 -4.74 -0.50
N TYR A 32 -1.06 -4.57 0.09
CA TYR A 32 -2.16 -3.79 -0.45
C TYR A 32 -2.37 -2.54 0.39
N LEU A 33 -2.31 -1.38 -0.27
CA LEU A 33 -2.49 -0.08 0.35
C LEU A 33 -3.54 0.70 -0.44
N LYS A 34 -4.56 1.19 0.27
CA LYS A 34 -5.58 2.09 -0.28
C LYS A 34 -5.53 3.41 0.47
N ALA A 35 -5.46 4.48 -0.29
CA ALA A 35 -5.52 5.86 0.20
C ALA A 35 -6.19 6.74 -0.86
N GLU A 36 -6.62 7.94 -0.47
CA GLU A 36 -7.13 8.94 -1.42
C GLU A 36 -6.03 9.39 -2.41
N ASP A 37 -4.80 9.55 -1.91
CA ASP A 37 -3.63 9.92 -2.70
C ASP A 37 -2.40 9.10 -2.26
N ILE A 38 -2.08 8.08 -3.04
CA ILE A 38 -0.92 7.21 -2.79
C ILE A 38 0.40 7.99 -2.84
N SER A 39 0.50 9.05 -3.66
CA SER A 39 1.72 9.86 -3.74
C SER A 39 1.95 10.63 -2.44
N ARG A 40 0.86 11.17 -1.86
CA ARG A 40 0.89 11.83 -0.56
C ARG A 40 1.29 10.88 0.57
N VAL A 41 0.76 9.65 0.59
CA VAL A 41 1.14 8.65 1.60
C VAL A 41 2.66 8.47 1.61
N TYR A 42 3.26 8.23 0.44
CA TYR A 42 4.71 8.07 0.36
C TYR A 42 5.47 9.34 0.74
N GLU A 43 4.97 10.53 0.40
CA GLU A 43 5.60 11.79 0.82
C GLU A 43 5.63 11.93 2.35
N VAL A 44 4.48 11.71 3.00
CA VAL A 44 4.34 11.80 4.45
C VAL A 44 5.19 10.74 5.13
N PHE A 45 5.07 9.47 4.73
CA PHE A 45 5.86 8.37 5.26
C PHE A 45 7.36 8.68 5.15
N ASN A 46 7.84 9.15 4.00
CA ASN A 46 9.25 9.45 3.78
C ASN A 46 9.77 10.58 4.69
N LYS A 47 8.94 11.58 4.98
CA LYS A 47 9.27 12.73 5.84
C LYS A 47 8.95 12.50 7.33
N SER A 48 8.33 11.36 7.68
CA SER A 48 7.90 11.09 9.05
C SER A 48 9.07 11.07 10.03
N THR A 49 8.79 11.58 11.23
CA THR A 49 9.68 11.58 12.41
C THR A 49 9.24 10.57 13.47
N LEU A 50 8.20 9.78 13.21
CA LEU A 50 7.71 8.75 14.14
C LEU A 50 8.70 7.58 14.18
N ALA A 51 8.95 7.04 15.37
CA ALA A 51 9.91 5.96 15.57
C ALA A 51 9.47 4.68 14.84
N ILE A 52 8.16 4.43 14.79
CA ILE A 52 7.60 3.27 14.07
C ILE A 52 7.92 3.28 12.57
N ASP A 53 7.87 4.45 11.92
CA ASP A 53 8.14 4.57 10.48
C ASP A 53 9.62 4.38 10.18
N HIS A 54 10.50 4.90 11.06
CA HIS A 54 11.93 4.65 10.97
C HIS A 54 12.24 3.16 11.12
N TYR A 55 11.66 2.50 12.12
CA TYR A 55 11.80 1.06 12.32
C TYR A 55 11.31 0.27 11.09
N TYR A 56 10.15 0.64 10.54
CA TYR A 56 9.58 -0.03 9.38
C TYR A 56 10.46 0.11 8.12
N LYS A 57 11.02 1.31 7.87
CA LYS A 57 12.00 1.54 6.79
C LYS A 57 13.25 0.68 6.95
N GLU A 58 13.76 0.53 8.18
CA GLU A 58 14.91 -0.33 8.47
C GLU A 58 14.60 -1.81 8.21
N CYS A 59 13.42 -2.27 8.62
CA CYS A 59 12.94 -3.62 8.31
C CYS A 59 12.84 -3.86 6.80
N TRP A 60 12.24 -2.95 6.05
CA TRP A 60 12.15 -3.05 4.59
C TRP A 60 13.54 -3.14 3.95
N LYS A 61 14.47 -2.27 4.35
CA LYS A 61 15.84 -2.29 3.83
C LYS A 61 16.58 -3.60 4.15
N LYS A 62 16.28 -4.20 5.30
CA LYS A 62 16.97 -5.41 5.78
C LYS A 62 16.42 -6.70 5.18
N TYR A 63 15.11 -6.79 5.01
CA TYR A 63 14.43 -8.04 4.69
C TYR A 63 13.88 -8.11 3.26
N CYS A 64 13.76 -6.97 2.57
CA CYS A 64 13.20 -6.92 1.22
C CYS A 64 14.33 -6.96 0.18
N GLU A 65 14.47 -8.09 -0.52
CA GLU A 65 15.49 -8.28 -1.56
C GLU A 65 15.14 -7.53 -2.86
N GLY A 66 13.86 -7.28 -3.09
CA GLY A 66 13.34 -6.56 -4.23
C GLY A 66 11.85 -6.25 -4.07
N ARG A 67 11.33 -5.36 -4.91
CA ARG A 67 9.91 -4.98 -4.95
C ARG A 67 9.44 -5.00 -6.40
N GLU A 68 8.29 -5.65 -6.61
CA GLU A 68 7.51 -5.52 -7.83
C GLU A 68 6.20 -4.80 -7.51
N VAL A 69 5.77 -3.90 -8.39
CA VAL A 69 4.47 -3.22 -8.28
C VAL A 69 3.48 -4.04 -9.09
N LEU A 70 2.46 -4.59 -8.42
CA LEU A 70 1.42 -5.36 -9.09
C LEU A 70 0.50 -4.44 -9.90
N GLU A 71 0.02 -4.97 -11.03
CA GLU A 71 -1.00 -4.31 -11.85
C GLU A 71 -2.37 -4.40 -11.18
N GLU A 72 -3.05 -3.26 -11.04
CA GLU A 72 -4.44 -3.21 -10.57
C GLU A 72 -5.36 -3.74 -11.68
N LEU A 73 -5.90 -4.96 -11.50
CA LEU A 73 -6.85 -5.54 -12.45
C LEU A 73 -8.30 -5.09 -12.19
N LEU A 74 -8.67 -4.84 -10.93
CA LEU A 74 -10.02 -4.49 -10.51
C LEU A 74 -10.03 -3.81 -9.12
N ASP A 75 -10.59 -2.60 -9.02
CA ASP A 75 -10.99 -1.96 -7.76
C ASP A 75 -12.45 -1.49 -7.89
N ILE A 76 -13.38 -2.23 -7.28
CA ILE A 76 -14.83 -1.97 -7.41
C ILE A 76 -15.20 -0.58 -6.91
N ASP A 77 -14.54 -0.07 -5.87
CA ASP A 77 -14.82 1.26 -5.33
C ASP A 77 -14.40 2.38 -6.30
N ARG A 78 -13.53 2.08 -7.28
CA ARG A 78 -13.11 3.01 -8.34
C ARG A 78 -13.91 2.87 -9.63
N ILE A 79 -14.74 1.82 -9.78
CA ILE A 79 -15.52 1.56 -11.00
C ILE A 79 -16.50 2.69 -11.31
N ASP A 80 -17.03 3.39 -10.31
CA ASP A 80 -17.93 4.53 -10.55
C ASP A 80 -17.26 5.69 -11.33
N ASN A 81 -15.93 5.74 -11.37
CA ASN A 81 -15.17 6.71 -12.18
C ASN A 81 -14.86 6.20 -13.61
N VAL A 82 -15.03 4.90 -13.86
CA VAL A 82 -15.04 4.34 -15.20
C VAL A 82 -16.44 4.56 -15.73
N LYS A 83 -16.68 5.72 -16.33
CA LYS A 83 -17.82 5.88 -17.24
C LYS A 83 -17.85 4.64 -18.11
N ILE A 84 -18.90 3.84 -17.93
CA ILE A 84 -19.26 2.75 -18.82
C ILE A 84 -19.06 3.31 -20.23
N VAL A 85 -18.08 2.79 -20.95
CA VAL A 85 -17.92 3.05 -22.38
C VAL A 85 -19.08 2.30 -23.04
N ASN A 86 -20.28 2.83 -22.83
CA ASN A 86 -21.48 2.52 -23.58
C ASN A 86 -21.29 3.21 -24.91
N ASP A 87 -20.61 2.54 -25.83
CA ASP A 87 -20.75 2.73 -27.27
C ASP A 87 -20.22 1.46 -27.96
N ALA A 88 -20.96 0.37 -27.80
CA ALA A 88 -20.85 -0.82 -28.64
C ALA A 88 -22.18 -1.59 -28.69
N PHE A 89 -23.21 -0.95 -29.25
CA PHE A 89 -24.27 -1.59 -30.04
C PHE A 89 -24.69 -0.66 -31.17
#